data_AF-A0A101FVN2-F1
#
_entry.id   AF-A0A101FVN2-F1
#
_cell.length_a   1.000
_cell.length_b   1.000
_cell.length_c   1.000
_cell.angle_alpha   90.00
_cell.angle_beta   90.00
_cell.angle_gamma   90.00
#
_symmetry.space_group_name_H-M   'P 1'
#
loop_
_entity.id
_entity.type
_entity.pdbx_description
1 polymer ?
#
loop_
_entity_poly.entity_id
_entity_poly.type
_entity_poly.pdbx_seq_one_letter_code
_entity_poly.pdbx_strand_id
1 'polypeptide(L)'
;MSEDETYRGWKNYQTWVIDHWLRYDPDSLSRLYEGAKAAGDRQTFATSLKEALGAEAKGMLDAGDLVPTARGIFGDLLCHSLDSVDFEEIADHVFEEIKGEKAEEGVSEGTEPATLADLREAYNLAIERGEDFFVIGEMKFQTFFAGYILNFSDKYNVQDTISLRDMIQKGEW
;
A
#
# COMPACT_ATOMS: atom_id res chain seq x y z
N MET A 1 -26.53 -6.85 -21.19
CA MET A 1 -25.06 -6.99 -21.14
C MET A 1 -24.60 -5.93 -20.17
N SER A 2 -24.47 -6.27 -18.88
CA SER A 2 -23.93 -5.33 -17.90
C SER A 2 -22.42 -5.38 -18.03
N GLU A 3 -21.88 -4.48 -18.84
CA GLU A 3 -20.45 -4.18 -18.76
C GLU A 3 -20.20 -3.65 -17.35
N ASP A 4 -19.28 -4.27 -16.63
CA ASP A 4 -18.87 -3.85 -15.31
C ASP A 4 -18.38 -2.40 -15.42
N GLU A 5 -19.14 -1.43 -14.89
CA GLU A 5 -18.81 0.01 -14.98
C GLU A 5 -17.57 0.37 -14.13
N THR A 6 -16.91 -0.63 -13.54
CA THR A 6 -15.73 -0.49 -12.69
C THR A 6 -14.44 -0.54 -13.51
N TYR A 7 -13.50 0.33 -13.17
CA TYR A 7 -12.13 0.28 -13.67
C TYR A 7 -11.28 -0.61 -12.76
N ARG A 8 -10.99 -1.83 -13.20
CA ARG A 8 -10.16 -2.80 -12.45
C ARG A 8 -10.67 -3.06 -11.01
N GLY A 9 -12.00 -3.09 -10.83
CA GLY A 9 -12.62 -3.26 -9.51
C GLY A 9 -12.77 -1.98 -8.69
N TRP A 10 -12.40 -0.83 -9.24
CA TRP A 10 -12.61 0.50 -8.65
C TRP A 10 -13.69 1.27 -9.40
N LYS A 11 -14.39 2.21 -8.77
CA LYS A 11 -15.44 3.00 -9.45
C LYS A 11 -14.92 3.85 -10.61
N ASN A 12 -13.67 4.31 -10.55
CA ASN A 12 -13.07 5.08 -11.63
C ASN A 12 -11.54 4.93 -11.68
N TYR A 13 -10.95 5.43 -12.78
CA TYR A 13 -9.51 5.39 -13.01
C TYR A 13 -8.71 6.23 -12.01
N GLN A 14 -9.23 7.42 -11.64
CA GLN A 14 -8.57 8.37 -10.74
C GLN A 14 -8.39 7.78 -9.34
N THR A 15 -9.39 7.07 -8.83
CA THR A 15 -9.31 6.36 -7.55
C THR A 15 -8.30 5.24 -7.62
N TRP A 16 -8.37 4.39 -8.66
CA TRP A 16 -7.42 3.29 -8.84
C TRP A 16 -5.96 3.78 -8.92
N VAL A 17 -5.68 4.84 -9.68
CA VAL A 17 -4.30 5.29 -9.87
C VAL A 17 -3.71 5.90 -8.59
N ILE A 18 -4.52 6.61 -7.80
CA ILE A 18 -4.07 7.18 -6.53
C ILE A 18 -3.80 6.08 -5.51
N ASP A 19 -4.71 5.12 -5.36
CA ASP A 19 -4.48 3.94 -4.51
C ASP A 19 -3.22 3.19 -4.95
N HIS A 20 -3.07 2.96 -6.26
CA HIS A 20 -1.92 2.26 -6.80
C HIS A 20 -0.60 2.98 -6.48
N TRP A 21 -0.54 4.31 -6.58
CA TRP A 21 0.67 5.09 -6.25
C TRP A 21 0.95 5.12 -4.74
N LEU A 22 -0.07 5.28 -3.90
CA LEU A 22 0.08 5.26 -2.45
C LEU A 22 0.65 3.92 -1.97
N ARG A 23 0.31 2.83 -2.67
CA ARG A 23 0.80 1.48 -2.38
C ARG A 23 2.12 1.12 -3.06
N TYR A 24 2.54 1.90 -4.06
CA TYR A 24 3.76 1.63 -4.83
C TYR A 24 5.02 1.84 -3.99
N ASP A 25 5.00 2.85 -3.11
CA ASP A 25 6.12 3.22 -2.26
C ASP A 25 5.90 2.74 -0.80
N PRO A 26 6.85 1.98 -0.20
CA PRO A 26 6.70 1.42 1.15
C PRO A 26 6.47 2.46 2.25
N ASP A 27 7.13 3.63 2.16
CA ASP A 27 6.94 4.70 3.14
C ASP A 27 5.52 5.27 3.04
N SER A 28 5.04 5.46 1.81
CA SER A 28 3.68 5.91 1.51
C SER A 28 2.63 4.90 1.99
N LEU A 29 2.88 3.60 1.78
CA LEU A 29 2.01 2.52 2.23
C LEU A 29 1.96 2.45 3.76
N SER A 30 3.10 2.56 4.44
CA SER A 30 3.16 2.59 5.90
C SER A 30 2.36 3.77 6.46
N ARG A 31 2.59 4.97 5.93
CA ARG A 31 1.83 6.18 6.32
C ARG A 31 0.34 6.06 6.05
N LEU A 32 -0.06 5.37 4.97
CA LEU A 32 -1.45 5.12 4.64
C LEU A 32 -2.13 4.32 5.75
N TYR A 33 -1.54 3.19 6.17
CA TYR A 33 -2.10 2.35 7.23
C TYR A 33 -2.02 3.02 8.61
N GLU A 34 -0.91 3.68 8.94
CA GLU A 34 -0.79 4.45 10.18
C GLU A 34 -1.84 5.56 10.26
N GLY A 35 -2.05 6.29 9.16
CA GLY A 35 -3.08 7.32 9.04
C GLY A 35 -4.48 6.76 9.25
N ALA A 36 -4.79 5.60 8.66
CA ALA A 36 -6.09 4.93 8.84
C ALA A 36 -6.29 4.48 10.30
N LYS A 37 -5.26 3.90 10.92
CA LYS A 37 -5.29 3.49 12.34
C LYS A 37 -5.46 4.68 13.27
N ALA A 38 -4.78 5.80 13.01
CA ALA A 38 -4.86 7.02 13.80
C ALA A 38 -6.21 7.74 13.66
N ALA A 39 -6.79 7.75 12.46
CA ALA A 39 -8.11 8.34 12.21
C ALA A 39 -9.24 7.58 12.91
N GLY A 40 -9.14 6.26 13.03
CA GLY A 40 -10.10 5.41 13.76
C GLY A 40 -11.43 5.16 13.03
N ASP A 41 -11.77 5.98 12.04
CA ASP A 41 -12.93 5.78 11.16
C ASP A 41 -12.63 6.20 9.71
N ARG A 42 -13.44 5.66 8.79
CA ARG A 42 -13.27 5.81 7.34
C ARG A 42 -13.42 7.25 6.86
N GLN A 43 -14.38 8.00 7.42
CA GLN A 43 -14.71 9.35 6.97
C GLN A 43 -13.59 10.34 7.36
N THR A 44 -13.12 10.24 8.60
CA THR A 44 -11.99 11.03 9.10
C THR A 44 -10.74 10.73 8.29
N PHE A 45 -10.47 9.44 8.00
CA PHE A 45 -9.33 9.04 7.19
C PHE A 45 -9.40 9.57 5.75
N ALA A 46 -10.53 9.37 5.05
CA ALA A 46 -10.72 9.84 3.68
C ALA A 46 -10.51 11.36 3.55
N THR A 47 -11.05 12.12 4.51
CA THR A 47 -10.87 13.59 4.57
C THR A 47 -9.40 13.94 4.77
N SER A 48 -8.74 13.30 5.74
CA SER A 48 -7.33 13.57 6.07
C SER A 48 -6.39 13.22 4.91
N LEU A 49 -6.67 12.12 4.20
CA LEU A 49 -5.89 11.69 3.04
C LEU A 49 -6.01 12.71 1.89
N LYS A 50 -7.22 13.18 1.60
CA LYS A 50 -7.45 14.22 0.59
C LYS A 50 -6.68 15.51 0.93
N GLU A 51 -6.77 15.96 2.18
CA GLU A 51 -6.07 17.15 2.65
C GLU A 51 -4.55 17.01 2.56
N ALA A 52 -4.01 15.84 2.94
CA ALA A 52 -2.57 15.55 2.87
C ALA A 52 -2.05 15.62 1.43
N LEU A 53 -2.73 14.96 0.48
CA LEU A 53 -2.34 15.00 -0.94
C LEU A 53 -2.48 16.40 -1.53
N GLY A 54 -3.51 17.16 -1.14
CA GLY A 54 -3.67 18.56 -1.55
C GLY A 54 -2.55 19.45 -1.02
N ALA A 55 -2.13 19.25 0.23
CA ALA A 55 -1.01 19.97 0.84
C ALA A 55 0.32 19.64 0.16
N GLU A 56 0.55 18.37 -0.17
CA GLU A 56 1.75 17.93 -0.90
C GLU A 56 1.81 18.54 -2.31
N ALA A 57 0.70 18.47 -3.07
CA ALA A 57 0.61 19.09 -4.39
C ALA A 57 0.91 20.60 -4.34
N LYS A 58 0.38 21.30 -3.33
CA LYS A 58 0.67 22.72 -3.13
C LYS A 58 2.14 22.96 -2.76
N GLY A 59 2.71 22.12 -1.88
CA GLY A 59 4.12 22.20 -1.49
C GLY A 59 5.07 22.06 -2.68
N MET A 60 4.77 21.14 -3.61
CA MET A 60 5.55 20.96 -4.85
C MET A 60 5.53 22.22 -5.73
N LEU A 61 4.38 22.90 -5.82
CA LEU A 61 4.23 24.13 -6.60
C LEU A 61 4.89 25.35 -5.96
N ASP A 62 4.95 25.39 -4.63
CA ASP A 62 5.62 26.44 -3.87
C ASP A 62 7.15 26.27 -3.85
N ALA A 63 7.64 25.03 -3.90
CA ALA A 63 9.07 24.71 -3.97
C ALA A 63 9.69 24.94 -5.35
N GLY A 64 8.87 25.04 -6.40
CA GLY A 64 9.35 25.28 -7.77
C GLY A 64 9.55 26.76 -8.11
N ASP A 65 10.47 27.04 -9.04
CA ASP A 65 10.71 28.36 -9.64
C ASP A 65 9.60 28.79 -10.64
N LEU A 66 8.36 28.38 -10.37
CA LEU A 66 7.21 28.73 -11.20
C LEU A 66 6.85 30.21 -11.01
N VAL A 67 6.65 30.91 -12.12
CA VAL A 67 6.06 32.26 -12.09
C VAL A 67 4.66 32.23 -11.49
N PRO A 68 4.20 33.29 -10.79
CA PRO A 68 2.95 33.26 -10.02
C PRO A 68 1.72 32.79 -10.80
N THR A 69 1.60 33.19 -12.07
CA THR A 69 0.48 32.78 -12.94
C THR A 69 0.49 31.28 -13.22
N ALA A 70 1.66 30.69 -13.48
CA ALA A 70 1.78 29.25 -13.71
C ALA A 70 1.45 28.47 -12.44
N ARG A 71 1.90 28.97 -11.28
CA ARG A 71 1.56 28.38 -9.97
C ARG A 71 0.06 28.34 -9.73
N GLY A 72 -0.66 29.43 -10.02
CA GLY A 72 -2.12 29.48 -9.88
C GLY A 72 -2.82 28.48 -10.80
N ILE A 73 -2.49 28.46 -12.09
CA ILE A 73 -3.10 27.56 -13.07
C ILE A 73 -2.89 26.08 -12.68
N PHE A 74 -1.64 25.71 -12.38
CA PHE A 74 -1.34 24.31 -12.03
C PHE A 74 -1.89 23.91 -10.67
N GLY A 75 -1.94 24.84 -9.71
CA GLY A 75 -2.59 24.62 -8.40
C GLY A 75 -4.06 24.29 -8.56
N ASP A 76 -4.80 25.11 -9.31
CA ASP A 76 -6.23 24.89 -9.52
C ASP A 76 -6.49 23.58 -10.27
N LEU A 77 -5.70 23.27 -11.31
CA LEU A 77 -5.84 22.01 -12.06
C LEU A 77 -5.55 20.76 -11.21
N LEU A 78 -4.50 20.80 -10.38
CA LEU A 78 -4.14 19.69 -9.50
C LEU A 78 -5.20 19.49 -8.41
N CYS A 79 -5.59 20.55 -7.72
CA CYS A 79 -6.65 20.49 -6.70
C CYS A 79 -7.96 19.98 -7.30
N HIS A 80 -8.34 20.45 -8.49
CA HIS A 80 -9.55 19.98 -9.16
C HIS A 80 -9.46 18.51 -9.56
N SER A 81 -8.29 18.02 -9.96
CA SER A 81 -8.11 16.60 -10.28
C SER A 81 -8.32 15.69 -9.08
N LEU A 82 -7.96 16.14 -7.88
CA LEU A 82 -8.19 15.41 -6.63
C LEU A 82 -9.68 15.31 -6.29
N ASP A 83 -10.53 16.23 -6.75
CA ASP A 83 -11.98 16.14 -6.54
C ASP A 83 -12.63 14.98 -7.32
N SER A 84 -11.94 14.41 -8.31
CA SER A 84 -12.42 13.26 -9.08
C SER A 84 -12.09 11.91 -8.41
N VAL A 85 -11.31 11.92 -7.34
CA VAL A 85 -10.88 10.73 -6.60
C VAL A 85 -11.91 10.39 -5.53
N ASP A 86 -12.39 9.14 -5.52
CA ASP A 86 -13.26 8.64 -4.46
C ASP A 86 -12.42 8.18 -3.26
N PHE A 87 -12.10 9.12 -2.36
CA PHE A 87 -11.32 8.82 -1.15
C PHE A 87 -12.05 7.93 -0.15
N GLU A 88 -13.38 7.87 -0.19
CA GLU A 88 -14.15 6.97 0.66
C GLU A 88 -13.96 5.51 0.21
N GLU A 89 -13.91 5.27 -1.11
CA GLU A 89 -13.61 3.95 -1.66
C GLU A 89 -12.20 3.46 -1.25
N ILE A 90 -11.19 4.35 -1.30
CA ILE A 90 -9.84 4.02 -0.80
C ILE A 90 -9.89 3.69 0.70
N ALA A 91 -10.60 4.50 1.49
CA ALA A 91 -10.77 4.26 2.92
C ALA A 91 -11.47 2.93 3.21
N ASP A 92 -12.50 2.58 2.45
CA ASP A 92 -13.20 1.30 2.58
C ASP A 92 -12.23 0.13 2.41
N HIS A 93 -11.43 0.13 1.34
CA HIS A 93 -10.46 -0.93 1.06
C HIS A 93 -9.41 -1.05 2.18
N VAL A 94 -8.80 0.07 2.59
CA VAL A 94 -7.78 0.08 3.64
C VAL A 94 -8.33 -0.44 4.98
N PHE A 95 -9.55 -0.04 5.35
CA PHE A 95 -10.17 -0.49 6.60
C PHE A 95 -10.60 -1.97 6.56
N GLU A 96 -11.03 -2.49 5.41
CA GLU A 96 -11.31 -3.92 5.27
C GLU A 96 -10.03 -4.76 5.34
N GLU A 97 -8.92 -4.28 4.79
CA GLU A 97 -7.60 -4.91 4.92
C GLU A 97 -7.15 -4.96 6.40
N ILE A 98 -7.19 -3.83 7.12
CA ILE A 98 -6.83 -3.77 8.55
C ILE A 98 -7.73 -4.69 9.40
N LYS A 99 -9.01 -4.83 9.06
CA LYS A 99 -9.91 -5.75 9.77
C LYS A 99 -9.59 -7.21 9.46
N GLY A 100 -9.24 -7.52 8.21
CA GLY A 100 -8.79 -8.85 7.79
C GLY A 100 -7.55 -9.29 8.57
N GLU A 101 -6.56 -8.41 8.73
CA GLU A 101 -5.36 -8.67 9.54
C GLU A 101 -5.72 -9.02 11.00
N LYS A 102 -6.68 -8.33 11.61
CA LYS A 102 -7.12 -8.62 13.00
C LYS A 102 -7.86 -9.94 13.16
N ALA A 103 -8.47 -10.47 12.10
CA ALA A 103 -9.20 -11.73 12.13
C ALA A 103 -8.27 -12.95 12.01
N GLU A 104 -7.11 -12.79 11.39
CA GLU A 104 -6.12 -13.85 11.16
C GLU A 104 -5.11 -14.00 12.33
N GLU A 105 -5.12 -13.11 13.33
CA GLU A 105 -4.32 -13.26 14.57
C GLU A 105 -4.89 -14.32 15.56
N GLY A 106 -5.94 -15.04 15.17
CA GLY A 106 -6.60 -16.08 15.97
C GLY A 106 -6.18 -17.51 15.60
N VAL A 107 -5.16 -18.04 16.29
CA VAL A 107 -4.79 -19.46 16.45
C VAL A 107 -4.23 -20.19 15.21
N SER A 108 -2.93 -20.49 15.24
CA SER A 108 -2.44 -21.82 14.84
C SER A 108 -1.23 -22.25 15.68
N GLU A 109 -1.43 -23.33 16.42
CA GLU A 109 -0.39 -24.12 17.08
C GLU A 109 0.36 -24.94 16.01
N GLY A 110 1.69 -24.87 16.00
CA GLY A 110 2.52 -26.03 15.63
C GLY A 110 3.05 -26.15 14.20
N THR A 111 3.10 -25.08 13.40
CA THR A 111 3.91 -25.09 12.16
C THR A 111 5.22 -24.34 12.42
N GLU A 112 6.37 -24.89 12.02
CA GLU A 112 7.66 -24.19 12.13
C GLU A 112 7.54 -22.79 11.53
N PRO A 113 8.10 -21.76 12.19
CA PRO A 113 7.92 -20.38 11.73
C PRO A 113 8.56 -20.23 10.36
N ALA A 114 7.75 -19.82 9.38
CA ALA A 114 8.24 -19.53 8.04
C ALA A 114 9.35 -18.47 8.10
N THR A 115 10.46 -18.77 7.44
CA THR A 115 11.72 -18.04 7.51
C THR A 115 11.96 -17.22 6.23
N LEU A 116 12.93 -16.31 6.29
CA LEU A 116 13.37 -15.55 5.11
C LEU A 116 13.87 -16.47 3.98
N ALA A 117 14.44 -17.63 4.31
CA ALA A 117 14.79 -18.66 3.32
C ALA A 117 13.56 -19.16 2.55
N ASP A 118 12.47 -19.46 3.28
CA ASP A 118 11.21 -19.93 2.69
C ASP A 118 10.59 -18.87 1.78
N LEU A 119 10.71 -17.58 2.16
CA LEU A 119 10.31 -16.46 1.31
C LEU A 119 11.09 -16.42 0.01
N ARG A 120 12.41 -16.62 0.08
CA ARG A 120 13.29 -16.59 -1.09
C ARG A 120 12.96 -17.71 -2.07
N GLU A 121 12.73 -18.91 -1.56
CA GLU A 121 12.35 -20.06 -2.37
C GLU A 121 10.98 -19.84 -3.05
N ALA A 122 9.96 -19.48 -2.28
CA ALA A 122 8.62 -19.27 -2.79
C ALA A 122 8.55 -18.11 -3.81
N TYR A 123 9.28 -17.01 -3.56
CA TYR A 123 9.38 -15.89 -4.48
C TYR A 123 9.96 -16.31 -5.83
N ASN A 124 11.07 -17.06 -5.84
CA ASN A 124 11.69 -17.49 -7.10
C ASN A 124 10.74 -18.38 -7.91
N LEU A 125 10.02 -19.29 -7.26
CA LEU A 125 9.00 -20.12 -7.89
C LEU A 125 7.82 -19.30 -8.45
N ALA A 126 7.35 -18.30 -7.72
CA ALA A 126 6.27 -17.42 -8.16
C ALA A 126 6.68 -16.57 -9.38
N ILE A 127 7.93 -16.08 -9.40
CA ILE A 127 8.49 -15.35 -10.55
C ILE A 127 8.60 -16.26 -11.78
N GLU A 128 9.07 -17.50 -11.63
CA GLU A 128 9.14 -18.47 -12.72
C GLU A 128 7.76 -18.80 -13.31
N ARG A 129 6.73 -18.81 -12.46
CA ARG A 129 5.34 -19.11 -12.86
C ARG A 129 4.55 -17.89 -13.32
N GLY A 130 5.08 -16.68 -13.14
CA GLY A 130 4.36 -15.44 -13.42
C GLY A 130 3.14 -15.23 -12.52
N GLU A 131 3.22 -15.68 -11.26
CA GLU A 131 2.15 -15.54 -10.27
C GLU A 131 2.23 -14.17 -9.60
N ASP A 132 1.09 -13.47 -9.48
CA ASP A 132 0.99 -12.18 -8.77
C ASP A 132 0.97 -12.36 -7.23
N PHE A 133 0.62 -13.56 -6.77
CA PHE A 133 0.51 -13.90 -5.35
C PHE A 133 0.94 -15.35 -5.09
N PHE A 134 1.49 -15.60 -3.90
CA PHE A 134 1.78 -16.94 -3.40
C PHE A 134 1.55 -17.03 -1.89
N VAL A 135 1.61 -18.24 -1.33
CA VAL A 135 1.33 -18.49 0.08
C VAL A 135 2.49 -19.26 0.72
N ILE A 136 2.92 -18.84 1.91
CA ILE A 136 3.88 -19.55 2.75
C ILE A 136 3.23 -19.80 4.11
N GLY A 137 2.98 -21.06 4.44
CA GLY A 137 2.18 -21.42 5.62
C GLY A 137 0.79 -20.80 5.53
N GLU A 138 0.48 -19.89 6.46
CA GLU A 138 -0.78 -19.14 6.50
C GLU A 138 -0.66 -17.72 5.91
N MET A 139 0.54 -17.29 5.50
CA MET A 139 0.79 -15.93 5.01
C MET A 139 0.65 -15.85 3.49
N LYS A 140 -0.23 -14.95 3.03
CA LYS A 140 -0.36 -14.62 1.61
C LYS A 140 0.54 -13.45 1.26
N PHE A 141 1.41 -13.64 0.27
CA PHE A 141 2.31 -12.62 -0.24
C PHE A 141 1.89 -12.17 -1.63
N GLN A 142 1.95 -10.86 -1.87
CA GLN A 142 2.11 -10.33 -3.23
C GLN A 142 3.54 -10.58 -3.68
N THR A 143 3.73 -11.07 -4.90
CA THR A 143 5.06 -11.44 -5.41
C THR A 143 6.02 -10.26 -5.41
N PHE A 144 5.54 -9.06 -5.76
CA PHE A 144 6.33 -7.83 -5.66
C PHE A 144 6.78 -7.51 -4.23
N PHE A 145 5.87 -7.60 -3.25
CA PHE A 145 6.18 -7.30 -1.85
C PHE A 145 7.21 -8.27 -1.27
N ALA A 146 7.12 -9.56 -1.62
CA ALA A 146 8.14 -10.53 -1.28
C ALA A 146 9.52 -10.17 -1.86
N GLY A 147 9.56 -9.74 -3.13
CA GLY A 147 10.79 -9.25 -3.75
C GLY A 147 11.41 -8.05 -3.02
N TYR A 148 10.58 -7.15 -2.49
CA TYR A 148 11.04 -6.03 -1.67
C TYR A 148 11.67 -6.49 -0.36
N ILE A 149 10.99 -7.37 0.39
CA ILE A 149 11.52 -7.93 1.65
C ILE A 149 12.89 -8.59 1.40
N LEU A 150 13.03 -9.37 0.32
CA LEU A 150 14.29 -10.04 -0.01
C LEU A 150 15.41 -9.04 -0.36
N ASN A 151 15.12 -8.03 -1.17
CA ASN A 151 16.10 -7.01 -1.54
C ASN A 151 16.55 -6.19 -0.31
N PHE A 152 15.61 -5.80 0.55
CA PHE A 152 15.95 -5.16 1.81
C PHE A 152 16.81 -6.08 2.68
N SER A 153 16.40 -7.32 2.84
CA SER A 153 17.13 -8.30 3.66
C SER A 153 18.57 -8.49 3.18
N ASP A 154 18.78 -8.53 1.85
CA ASP A 154 20.10 -8.61 1.24
C ASP A 154 20.93 -7.34 1.52
N LYS A 155 20.31 -6.15 1.41
CA LYS A 155 20.95 -4.86 1.67
C LYS A 155 21.44 -4.72 3.12
N TYR A 156 20.70 -5.25 4.08
CA TYR A 156 21.02 -5.16 5.51
C TYR A 156 21.61 -6.45 6.09
N ASN A 157 21.92 -7.43 5.24
CA ASN A 157 22.53 -8.70 5.61
C ASN A 157 21.75 -9.44 6.72
N VAL A 158 20.42 -9.41 6.60
CA VAL A 158 19.48 -10.09 7.50
C VAL A 158 19.66 -11.60 7.35
N GLN A 159 19.66 -12.33 8.47
CA GLN A 159 19.89 -13.77 8.43
C GLN A 159 18.67 -14.51 7.89
N ASP A 160 18.91 -15.47 7.00
CA ASP A 160 17.86 -16.29 6.37
C ASP A 160 17.03 -17.10 7.38
N THR A 161 17.54 -17.30 8.60
CA THR A 161 16.85 -17.99 9.70
C THR A 161 15.84 -17.11 10.45
N ILE A 162 15.74 -15.81 10.12
CA ILE A 162 14.79 -14.92 10.78
C ILE A 162 13.36 -15.32 10.41
N SER A 163 12.50 -15.33 11.43
CA SER A 163 11.06 -15.51 11.30
C SER A 163 10.45 -14.35 10.50
N LEU A 164 9.74 -14.68 9.41
CA LEU A 164 8.99 -13.71 8.62
C LEU A 164 7.95 -13.00 9.46
N ARG A 165 7.29 -13.71 10.38
CA ARG A 165 6.31 -13.12 11.31
C ARG A 165 6.96 -12.05 12.19
N ASP A 166 8.18 -12.28 12.67
CA ASP A 166 8.90 -11.31 13.52
C ASP A 166 9.34 -10.08 12.73
N MET A 167 9.79 -10.26 11.49
CA MET A 167 10.07 -9.15 10.57
C MET A 167 8.81 -8.34 10.33
N ILE A 168 7.69 -9.03 10.07
CA ILE A 168 6.38 -8.44 9.78
C ILE A 168 5.80 -7.65 10.95
N GLN A 169 5.89 -8.18 12.15
CA GLN A 169 5.31 -7.52 13.32
C GLN A 169 6.16 -6.39 13.89
N LYS A 170 7.50 -6.45 13.76
CA LYS A 170 8.38 -5.43 14.34
C LYS A 170 8.62 -4.22 13.44
N GLY A 171 8.24 -4.30 12.17
CA GLY A 171 8.60 -3.26 11.19
C GLY A 171 10.12 -3.12 11.06
N GLU A 172 10.87 -4.17 11.36
CA GLU A 172 12.33 -4.22 11.20
C GLU A 172 12.63 -4.54 9.72
N TRP A 173 12.34 -3.56 8.85
CA TRP A 173 12.69 -3.48 7.44
C TRP A 173 12.98 -2.03 7.02
#